data_AF-A0A1Q7V4P3-F1
#
_entry.id   AF-A0A1Q7V4P3-F1
#
_cell.length_a   1.000
_cell.length_b   1.000
_cell.length_c   1.000
_cell.angle_alpha   90.00
_cell.angle_beta   90.00
_cell.angle_gamma   90.00
#
_symmetry.space_group_name_H-M   'P 1'
#
loop_
_entity.id
_entity.type
_entity.pdbx_description
1 polymer ?
#
loop_
_entity_poly.entity_id
_entity_poly.type
_entity_poly.pdbx_seq_one_letter_code
_entity_poly.pdbx_strand_id
1 'polypeptide(L)'
;MARGWESKSVEQQQEQLNASSEPKRTQLTPEQIAQQKRRHGLQLSRQHILQQLEVVTNAQHRAMLEAALADLDAQLRATDSGP
;
A
#
# COMPACT_ATOMS: atom_id res chain seq x y z
N MET A 1 2.66 9.04 22.08
CA MET A 1 1.70 8.25 21.28
C MET A 1 1.14 9.06 20.11
N ALA A 2 2.00 9.75 19.34
CA ALA A 2 1.65 10.30 18.05
C ALA A 2 2.13 9.29 17.00
N ARG A 3 1.18 8.87 16.18
CA ARG A 3 1.22 7.66 15.36
C ARG A 3 2.25 7.85 14.25
N GLY A 4 3.46 7.33 14.46
CA GLY A 4 4.47 7.18 13.44
C GLY A 4 4.01 6.13 12.43
N TRP A 5 3.21 6.57 11.47
CA TRP A 5 2.73 5.73 10.37
C TRP A 5 3.74 5.87 9.22
N GLU A 6 4.64 4.88 9.15
CA GLU A 6 5.16 4.33 7.88
C GLU A 6 6.15 5.14 7.03
N SER A 7 7.30 5.57 7.55
CA SER A 7 8.40 6.01 6.66
C SER A 7 9.82 5.59 7.09
N LYS A 8 9.99 4.52 7.88
CA LYS A 8 11.33 4.12 8.35
C LYS A 8 11.69 2.63 8.30
N SER A 9 10.99 1.81 7.52
CA SER A 9 11.30 0.36 7.52
C SER A 9 11.18 -0.35 6.18
N VAL A 10 11.66 0.24 5.08
CA VAL A 10 11.82 -0.51 3.81
C VAL A 10 13.08 -0.08 3.04
N GLU A 11 14.18 0.22 3.73
CA GLU A 11 15.49 0.42 3.06
C GLU A 11 16.59 -0.47 3.64
N GLN A 12 16.26 -1.41 4.52
CA GLN A 12 17.24 -2.36 5.04
C GLN A 12 16.80 -3.79 4.75
N GLN A 13 17.75 -4.56 4.25
CA GLN A 13 17.70 -6.00 3.98
C GLN A 13 17.11 -6.41 2.64
N GLN A 14 17.85 -6.16 1.55
CA GLN A 14 18.07 -7.22 0.56
C GLN A 14 19.36 -6.99 -0.24
N GLU A 15 20.41 -6.45 0.40
CA GLU A 15 21.76 -6.76 -0.06
C GLU A 15 21.98 -8.26 0.21
N GLN A 16 22.57 -8.96 -0.75
CA GLN A 16 22.89 -10.40 -0.73
C GLN A 16 21.72 -11.28 -1.16
N LEU A 17 21.87 -11.91 -2.34
CA LEU A 17 21.37 -13.25 -2.75
C LEU A 17 21.31 -13.40 -4.29
N ASN A 18 22.14 -12.68 -5.05
CA ASN A 18 22.42 -13.01 -6.46
C ASN A 18 23.65 -13.92 -6.56
N ALA A 19 23.56 -15.12 -5.98
CA ALA A 19 24.52 -16.18 -6.26
C ALA A 19 23.79 -17.50 -6.42
N SER A 20 23.87 -18.04 -7.64
CA SER A 20 23.65 -19.43 -8.01
C SER A 20 22.22 -19.81 -8.41
N SER A 21 22.03 -19.84 -9.73
CA SER A 21 21.55 -20.97 -10.53
C SER A 21 20.28 -21.74 -10.12
N GLU A 22 19.46 -21.99 -11.14
CA GLU A 22 18.45 -23.08 -11.28
C GLU A 22 16.96 -22.81 -10.95
N PRO A 23 16.02 -23.56 -11.60
CA PRO A 23 14.95 -22.97 -12.41
C PRO A 23 13.56 -22.93 -11.74
N LYS A 24 12.71 -22.02 -12.23
CA LYS A 24 11.24 -22.07 -12.16
C LYS A 24 10.63 -22.41 -10.79
N ARG A 25 10.96 -21.61 -9.79
CA ARG A 25 9.93 -21.09 -8.88
C ARG A 25 9.94 -19.61 -9.12
N THR A 26 8.81 -19.02 -9.49
CA THR A 26 8.64 -17.57 -9.55
C THR A 26 8.81 -17.05 -8.13
N GLN A 27 10.06 -16.96 -7.68
CA GLN A 27 10.41 -16.21 -6.50
C GLN A 27 10.05 -14.79 -6.88
N LEU A 28 8.96 -14.30 -6.28
CA LEU A 28 8.52 -12.93 -6.46
C LEU A 28 9.76 -12.07 -6.30
N THR A 29 10.14 -11.40 -7.38
CA THR A 29 11.30 -10.51 -7.37
C THR A 29 11.10 -9.48 -6.25
N PRO A 30 12.17 -8.94 -5.65
CA PRO A 30 12.04 -7.90 -4.64
C PRO A 30 11.16 -6.73 -5.12
N GLU A 31 11.16 -6.45 -6.43
CA GLU A 31 10.25 -5.49 -7.05
C GLU A 31 8.77 -5.91 -6.96
N GLN A 32 8.44 -7.17 -7.25
CA GLN A 32 7.07 -7.70 -7.11
C GLN A 32 6.60 -7.69 -5.64
N ILE A 33 7.49 -8.04 -4.70
CA ILE A 33 7.18 -7.96 -3.26
C ILE A 33 6.95 -6.50 -2.84
N ALA A 34 7.78 -5.57 -3.32
CA ALA A 34 7.61 -4.15 -3.04
C ALA A 34 6.31 -3.59 -3.64
N GLN A 35 5.94 -4.02 -4.85
CA GLN A 35 4.64 -3.67 -5.44
C GLN A 35 3.47 -4.23 -4.63
N GLN A 36 3.55 -5.49 -4.20
CA GLN A 36 2.51 -6.11 -3.39
C GLN A 36 2.37 -5.44 -2.02
N LYS A 37 3.49 -5.08 -1.37
CA LYS A 37 3.49 -4.31 -0.12
C LYS A 37 2.87 -2.93 -0.31
N ARG A 38 3.23 -2.22 -1.38
CA ARG A 38 2.62 -0.92 -1.72
C ARG A 38 1.11 -1.03 -1.90
N ARG A 39 0.65 -2.03 -2.66
CA ARG A 39 -0.77 -2.33 -2.85
C ARG A 39 -1.46 -2.63 -1.52
N HIS A 40 -0.88 -3.50 -0.67
CA HIS A 40 -1.43 -3.83 0.64
C HIS A 40 -1.55 -2.60 1.54
N GLY A 41 -0.55 -1.71 1.52
CA GLY A 41 -0.60 -0.43 2.25
C GLY A 41 -1.78 0.43 1.78
N LEU A 42 -1.92 0.63 0.46
CA LEU A 42 -3.03 1.40 -0.11
C LEU A 42 -4.41 0.77 0.22
N GLN A 43 -4.53 -0.56 0.18
CA GLN A 43 -5.76 -1.26 0.57
C GLN A 43 -6.11 -1.08 2.05
N LEU A 44 -5.11 -1.09 2.93
CA LEU A 44 -5.29 -0.86 4.36
C LEU A 44 -5.77 0.57 4.63
N SER A 45 -5.15 1.56 3.97
CA SER A 45 -5.58 2.96 4.05
C SER A 45 -7.03 3.14 3.57
N ARG A 46 -7.40 2.49 2.46
CA ARG A 46 -8.76 2.49 1.94
C ARG A 46 -9.77 1.95 2.96
N GLN A 47 -9.48 0.81 3.57
CA GLN A 47 -10.35 0.23 4.60
C GLN A 47 -10.48 1.14 5.82
N HIS A 48 -9.39 1.76 6.26
CA HIS A 48 -9.42 2.69 7.37
C HIS A 48 -10.31 3.90 7.09
N ILE A 49 -10.22 4.49 5.89
CA ILE A 49 -11.11 5.60 5.49
C ILE A 49 -12.57 5.18 5.46
N LEU A 50 -12.88 3.98 4.96
CA LEU A 50 -14.25 3.45 4.98
C LEU A 50 -14.78 3.31 6.41
N GLN A 51 -13.99 2.76 7.33
CA GLN A 51 -14.36 2.68 8.75
C GLN A 51 -14.58 4.07 9.37
N GLN A 52 -13.75 5.05 9.00
CA GLN A 52 -13.95 6.44 9.44
C GLN A 52 -15.23 7.05 8.86
N LEU A 53 -15.58 6.73 7.61
CA LEU A 53 -16.83 7.18 6.97
C LEU A 53 -18.08 6.60 7.65
N GLU A 54 -18.00 5.41 8.24
CA GLU A 54 -19.13 4.80 8.97
C GLU A 54 -19.43 5.53 10.29
N VAL A 55 -18.40 6.07 10.96
CA VAL A 55 -18.55 6.74 12.26
C VAL A 55 -18.61 8.26 12.18
N VAL A 56 -18.20 8.85 11.04
CA VAL A 56 -18.16 10.31 10.89
C VAL A 56 -19.56 10.89 10.73
N THR A 57 -19.89 11.84 11.60
CA THR A 57 -21.18 12.56 11.57
C THR A 57 -21.07 13.94 10.95
N ASN A 58 -19.86 14.49 10.84
CA ASN A 58 -19.60 15.81 10.26
C ASN A 58 -19.51 15.72 8.73
N ALA A 59 -20.40 16.44 8.04
CA ALA A 59 -20.48 16.47 6.58
C ALA A 59 -19.19 16.96 5.89
N GLN A 60 -18.51 17.96 6.47
CA GLN A 60 -17.26 18.48 5.89
C GLN A 60 -16.13 17.45 6.01
N HIS A 61 -16.03 16.77 7.16
CA HIS A 61 -15.04 15.72 7.37
C HIS A 61 -15.35 14.49 6.49
N ARG A 62 -16.63 14.14 6.32
CA ARG A 62 -17.09 13.11 5.40
C ARG A 62 -16.64 13.40 3.96
N ALA A 63 -16.85 14.62 3.46
CA ALA A 63 -16.43 15.01 2.12
C ALA A 63 -14.90 14.91 1.93
N MET A 64 -14.12 15.28 2.96
CA MET A 64 -12.66 15.13 2.94
C MET A 64 -12.24 13.65 2.85
N LEU A 65 -12.88 12.78 3.64
CA LEU A 65 -12.62 11.33 3.62
C LEU A 65 -13.01 10.70 2.27
N GLU A 66 -14.12 11.12 1.66
CA GLU A 66 -14.52 10.68 0.33
C GLU A 66 -13.53 11.09 -0.77
N ALA A 67 -13.01 12.33 -0.71
CA ALA A 67 -11.98 12.79 -1.64
C ALA A 67 -10.69 11.98 -1.48
N ALA A 68 -10.25 11.73 -0.25
CA ALA A 68 -9.08 10.90 0.02
C ALA A 68 -9.29 9.44 -0.42
N LEU A 69 -10.50 8.89 -0.27
CA LEU A 69 -10.85 7.56 -0.75
C LEU A 69 -10.72 7.46 -2.27
N ALA A 70 -11.22 8.46 -3.00
CA ALA A 70 -11.16 8.50 -4.46
C ALA A 70 -9.70 8.53 -4.98
N ASP A 71 -8.83 9.28 -4.29
CA ASP A 71 -7.40 9.33 -4.60
C ASP A 71 -6.71 7.98 -4.35
N LEU A 72 -6.94 7.35 -3.19
CA LEU A 72 -6.41 6.01 -2.89
C LEU A 72 -6.90 4.96 -3.90
N ASP A 73 -8.17 5.02 -4.30
CA ASP A 73 -8.71 4.13 -5.33
C ASP A 73 -8.06 4.37 -6.70
N ALA A 74 -7.72 5.62 -7.05
CA ALA A 74 -6.99 5.93 -8.27
C ALA A 74 -5.56 5.38 -8.24
N GLN A 75 -4.86 5.53 -7.10
CA GLN A 75 -3.52 4.97 -6.88
C GLN A 75 -3.54 3.43 -6.92
N LEU A 76 -4.57 2.80 -6.34
CA LEU A 76 -4.77 1.35 -6.41
C LEU A 76 -4.98 0.87 -7.84
N ARG A 77 -5.84 1.55 -8.62
CA ARG A 77 -6.02 1.23 -10.04
C ARG A 77 -4.73 1.38 -10.82
N ALA A 78 -3.98 2.47 -10.61
CA ALA A 78 -2.71 2.70 -11.28
C ALA A 78 -1.66 1.62 -10.92
N THR A 79 -1.66 1.15 -9.67
CA THR A 79 -0.75 0.10 -9.19
C THR A 79 -1.17 -1.30 -9.65
N ASP A 80 -2.47 -1.57 -9.76
CA ASP A 80 -3.02 -2.82 -10.28
C ASP A 80 -2.90 -2.93 -11.81
N SER A 81 -2.87 -1.79 -12.51
CA SER A 81 -2.78 -1.70 -13.97
C SER A 81 -1.36 -1.80 -14.53
N GLY A 82 -0.41 -2.44 -13.83
CA GLY A 82 0.96 -2.57 -14.34
C GLY A 82 1.62 -3.92 -14.08
N PRO A 83 2.34 -4.49 -15.06
CA PRO A 83 2.11 -4.55 -16.52
C PRO A 83 1.27 -5.76 -16.97
#